data_AF-A0A944BIH7-F1
#
_entry.id   AF-A0A944BIH7-F1
#
_cell.length_a   1.000
_cell.length_b   1.000
_cell.length_c   1.000
_cell.angle_alpha   90.00
_cell.angle_beta   90.00
_cell.angle_gamma   90.00
#
_symmetry.space_group_name_H-M   'P 1'
#
loop_
_entity.id
_entity.type
_entity.pdbx_description
1 polymer ?
#
loop_
_entity_poly.entity_id
_entity_poly.type
_entity_poly.pdbx_seq_one_letter_code
_entity_poly.pdbx_strand_id
1 'polypeptide(L)'
;PEVRQIMDKETVLAAGRAAESVFIDSKISAYVVDIVNATRDPQSAGLSQLSALIEMGASTRASINLVKAAKAHAVLSGRTYLSPHDIKTIAPDVLRHRVTLSYEAEAQGKTADDIVSAILETVPVP
;
A
#
# COMPACT_ATOMS: atom_id res chain seq x y z
N PRO A 1 -25.16 -26.89 -10.19
CA PRO A 1 -23.72 -26.96 -9.87
C PRO A 1 -23.52 -27.55 -8.47
N GLU A 2 -22.82 -28.66 -8.36
CA GLU A 2 -22.41 -29.20 -7.05
C GLU A 2 -21.19 -28.44 -6.52
N VAL A 3 -21.25 -28.01 -5.27
CA VAL A 3 -20.16 -27.27 -4.62
C VAL A 3 -19.09 -28.27 -4.17
N ARG A 4 -17.89 -28.16 -4.72
CA ARG A 4 -16.73 -28.96 -4.32
C ARG A 4 -15.86 -28.18 -3.36
N GLN A 5 -15.56 -28.77 -2.20
CA GLN A 5 -14.58 -28.23 -1.27
C GLN A 5 -13.15 -28.40 -1.83
N ILE A 6 -12.39 -27.31 -1.86
CA ILE A 6 -11.00 -27.28 -2.37
C ILE A 6 -9.95 -27.06 -1.27
N MET A 7 -10.35 -26.54 -0.10
CA MET A 7 -9.50 -26.35 1.06
C MET A 7 -10.31 -26.57 2.33
N ASP A 8 -9.67 -27.05 3.39
CA ASP A 8 -10.22 -27.08 4.74
C ASP A 8 -9.87 -25.81 5.53
N LYS A 9 -10.49 -25.66 6.70
CA LYS A 9 -10.31 -24.50 7.58
C LYS A 9 -8.86 -24.39 8.03
N GLU A 10 -8.24 -25.51 8.35
CA GLU A 10 -6.88 -25.62 8.85
C GLU A 10 -5.87 -25.11 7.82
N THR A 11 -6.09 -25.45 6.54
CA THR A 11 -5.29 -24.98 5.40
C THR A 11 -5.42 -23.48 5.21
N VAL A 12 -6.63 -22.92 5.31
CA VAL A 12 -6.84 -21.46 5.21
C VAL A 12 -6.11 -20.72 6.32
N LEU A 13 -6.20 -21.20 7.56
CA LEU A 13 -5.49 -20.61 8.69
C LEU A 13 -3.97 -20.77 8.56
N ALA A 14 -3.50 -21.89 8.01
CA ALA A 14 -2.08 -22.11 7.73
C ALA A 14 -1.56 -21.15 6.65
N ALA A 15 -2.33 -20.88 5.60
CA ALA A 15 -1.99 -19.91 4.58
C ALA A 15 -1.85 -18.49 5.15
N GLY A 16 -2.73 -18.09 6.07
CA GLY A 16 -2.62 -16.83 6.80
C GLY A 16 -1.32 -16.71 7.59
N ARG A 17 -0.96 -17.76 8.35
CA ARG A 17 0.32 -17.81 9.09
C ARG A 17 1.54 -17.79 8.17
N ALA A 18 1.46 -18.46 7.02
CA ALA A 18 2.53 -18.43 6.02
C ALA A 18 2.76 -17.01 5.50
N ALA A 19 1.68 -16.25 5.21
CA ALA A 19 1.79 -14.84 4.85
C ALA A 19 2.44 -14.02 5.97
N GLU A 20 2.05 -14.21 7.23
CA GLU A 20 2.67 -13.50 8.36
C GLU A 20 4.19 -13.75 8.47
N SER A 21 4.63 -14.98 8.17
CA SER A 21 6.03 -15.40 8.24
C SER A 21 6.94 -14.85 7.14
N VAL A 22 6.40 -14.20 6.11
CA VAL A 22 7.19 -13.58 5.04
C VAL A 22 8.17 -12.55 5.62
N PHE A 23 9.42 -12.65 5.21
CA PHE A 23 10.50 -11.76 5.63
C PHE A 23 10.30 -10.34 5.08
N ILE A 24 10.52 -9.34 5.94
CA ILE A 24 10.54 -7.92 5.58
C ILE A 24 11.84 -7.29 6.07
N ASP A 25 12.57 -6.68 5.16
CA ASP A 25 13.77 -5.90 5.50
C ASP A 25 13.38 -4.55 6.13
N SER A 26 14.24 -4.03 7.02
CA SER A 26 14.00 -2.74 7.68
C SER A 26 13.90 -1.59 6.67
N LYS A 27 14.63 -1.65 5.55
CA LYS A 27 14.54 -0.67 4.48
C LYS A 27 13.18 -0.67 3.78
N ILE A 28 12.58 -1.85 3.57
CA ILE A 28 11.22 -1.96 3.01
C ILE A 28 10.20 -1.42 4.01
N SER A 29 10.41 -1.66 5.31
CA SER A 29 9.55 -1.10 6.36
C SER A 29 9.62 0.43 6.36
N ALA A 30 10.81 1.00 6.25
CA ALA A 30 11.01 2.45 6.12
C ALA A 30 10.34 2.99 4.86
N TYR A 31 10.52 2.33 3.71
CA TYR A 31 9.87 2.71 2.46
C TYR A 31 8.34 2.79 2.55
N VAL A 32 7.70 1.82 3.23
CA VAL A 32 6.24 1.85 3.47
C VAL A 32 5.84 3.05 4.33
N VAL A 33 6.64 3.38 5.34
CA VAL A 33 6.41 4.55 6.19
C VAL A 33 6.57 5.84 5.39
N ASP A 34 7.59 5.92 4.54
CA ASP A 34 7.86 7.08 3.68
C ASP A 34 6.71 7.32 2.69
N ILE A 35 6.18 6.26 2.06
CA ILE A 35 4.98 6.37 1.21
C ILE A 35 3.79 6.94 1.98
N VAL A 36 3.50 6.39 3.16
CA VAL A 36 2.34 6.83 3.95
C VAL A 36 2.54 8.26 4.46
N ASN A 37 3.75 8.61 4.88
CA ASN A 37 4.08 9.98 5.29
C ASN A 37 4.00 10.97 4.13
N ALA A 38 4.39 10.58 2.90
CA ALA A 38 4.23 11.42 1.72
C ALA A 38 2.76 11.74 1.40
N THR A 39 1.80 10.92 1.84
CA THR A 39 0.36 11.29 1.75
C THR A 39 -0.05 12.33 2.79
N ARG A 40 0.69 12.49 3.89
CA ARG A 40 0.36 13.38 5.02
C ARG A 40 1.13 14.69 4.96
N ASP A 41 2.36 14.65 4.49
CA ASP A 41 3.24 15.79 4.28
C ASP A 41 3.96 15.62 2.92
N PRO A 42 3.26 15.93 1.81
CA PRO A 42 3.83 15.80 0.48
C PRO A 42 5.01 16.73 0.26
N GLN A 43 5.01 17.91 0.89
CA GLN A 43 6.07 18.89 0.76
C GLN A 43 7.42 18.34 1.23
N SER A 44 7.46 17.68 2.39
CA SER A 44 8.68 17.04 2.89
C SER A 44 9.19 15.90 2.02
N ALA A 45 8.32 15.32 1.17
CA ALA A 45 8.68 14.30 0.19
C ALA A 45 9.05 14.86 -1.19
N GLY A 46 9.17 16.19 -1.34
CA GLY A 46 9.46 16.84 -2.63
C GLY A 46 8.25 16.94 -3.57
N LEU A 47 7.04 16.72 -3.06
CA LEU A 47 5.76 16.72 -3.78
C LEU A 47 4.90 17.94 -3.39
N SER A 48 5.49 19.13 -3.34
CA SER A 48 4.80 20.36 -2.88
C SER A 48 3.53 20.66 -3.67
N GLN A 49 3.46 20.26 -4.93
CA GLN A 49 2.28 20.37 -5.78
C GLN A 49 1.08 19.55 -5.29
N LEU A 50 1.31 18.50 -4.50
CA LEU A 50 0.24 17.65 -3.95
C LEU A 50 -0.29 18.19 -2.62
N SER A 51 0.42 19.10 -1.94
CA SER A 51 0.03 19.60 -0.61
C SER A 51 -1.33 20.30 -0.63
N ALA A 52 -1.66 21.02 -1.71
CA ALA A 52 -2.97 21.65 -1.87
C ALA A 52 -4.07 20.68 -2.33
N LEU A 53 -3.68 19.50 -2.84
CA LEU A 53 -4.60 18.51 -3.42
C LEU A 53 -5.07 17.45 -2.40
N ILE A 54 -4.36 17.32 -1.28
CA ILE A 54 -4.69 16.36 -0.22
C ILE A 54 -5.25 17.13 0.97
N GLU A 55 -6.51 16.89 1.30
CA GLU A 55 -7.13 17.43 2.52
C GLU A 55 -6.69 16.62 3.75
N MET A 56 -6.62 15.29 3.61
CA MET A 56 -6.18 14.41 4.68
C MET A 56 -5.46 13.17 4.13
N GLY A 57 -4.24 12.94 4.62
CA GLY A 57 -3.43 11.78 4.26
C GLY A 57 -3.83 10.49 4.97
N ALA A 58 -3.19 9.40 4.56
CA ALA A 58 -3.45 8.07 5.09
C ALA A 58 -2.94 7.90 6.54
N SER A 59 -3.73 7.21 7.36
CA SER A 59 -3.34 6.90 8.76
C SER A 59 -2.31 5.78 8.87
N THR A 60 -1.72 5.58 10.05
CA THR A 60 -0.80 4.47 10.36
C THR A 60 -1.36 3.08 10.02
N ARG A 61 -2.69 2.94 9.98
CA ARG A 61 -3.35 1.70 9.53
C ARG A 61 -3.05 1.37 8.07
N ALA A 62 -2.75 2.36 7.22
CA ALA A 62 -2.29 2.13 5.86
C ALA A 62 -0.97 1.37 5.82
N SER A 63 0.02 1.77 6.61
CA SER A 63 1.33 1.09 6.67
C SER A 63 1.19 -0.38 7.06
N ILE A 64 0.37 -0.66 8.09
CA ILE A 64 0.12 -2.03 8.56
C ILE A 64 -0.55 -2.88 7.47
N ASN A 65 -1.56 -2.33 6.78
CA ASN A 65 -2.29 -3.06 5.76
C ASN A 65 -1.49 -3.23 4.47
N LEU A 66 -0.66 -2.25 4.10
CA LEU A 66 0.31 -2.36 3.00
C LEU A 66 1.21 -3.56 3.21
N VAL A 67 1.86 -3.66 4.38
CA VAL A 67 2.75 -4.78 4.68
C VAL A 67 2.00 -6.11 4.69
N LYS A 68 0.83 -6.19 5.35
CA LYS A 68 0.05 -7.43 5.41
C LYS A 68 -0.39 -7.93 4.04
N ALA A 69 -0.92 -7.05 3.21
CA ALA A 69 -1.38 -7.39 1.87
C ALA A 69 -0.20 -7.69 0.92
N ALA A 70 0.91 -6.94 1.02
CA ALA A 70 2.12 -7.24 0.27
C ALA A 70 2.73 -8.61 0.64
N LYS A 71 2.67 -8.99 1.92
CA LYS A 71 3.13 -10.32 2.36
C LYS A 71 2.27 -11.43 1.77
N ALA A 72 0.95 -11.26 1.77
CA ALA A 72 0.05 -12.20 1.11
C ALA A 72 0.33 -12.28 -0.40
N HIS A 73 0.55 -11.14 -1.06
CA HIS A 73 0.92 -11.08 -2.47
C HIS A 73 2.23 -11.82 -2.78
N ALA A 74 3.25 -11.66 -1.92
CA ALA A 74 4.51 -12.38 -2.05
C ALA A 74 4.33 -13.90 -1.94
N VAL A 75 3.54 -14.38 -0.97
CA VAL A 75 3.24 -15.82 -0.84
C VAL A 75 2.51 -16.35 -2.07
N LEU A 76 1.50 -15.63 -2.56
CA LEU A 76 0.78 -16.01 -3.78
C LEU A 76 1.68 -16.01 -5.02
N SER A 77 2.75 -15.21 -5.00
CA SER A 77 3.80 -15.18 -6.01
C SER A 77 4.91 -16.24 -5.79
N GLY A 78 4.77 -17.12 -4.80
CA GLY A 78 5.78 -18.14 -4.47
C GLY A 78 7.06 -17.61 -3.80
N ARG A 79 7.02 -16.39 -3.25
CA ARG A 79 8.17 -15.74 -2.60
C ARG A 79 7.99 -15.68 -1.08
N THR A 80 9.11 -15.80 -0.38
CA THR A 80 9.18 -15.78 1.10
C THR A 80 9.73 -14.47 1.68
N TYR A 81 9.98 -13.48 0.82
CA TYR A 81 10.48 -12.16 1.18
C TYR A 81 9.71 -11.07 0.42
N LEU A 82 9.62 -9.89 1.01
CA LEU A 82 9.06 -8.71 0.34
C LEU A 82 10.08 -8.04 -0.57
N SER A 83 9.60 -7.64 -1.73
CA SER A 83 10.28 -6.72 -2.64
C SER A 83 9.56 -5.37 -2.66
N PRO A 84 10.22 -4.27 -3.07
CA PRO A 84 9.55 -2.99 -3.29
C PRO A 84 8.40 -3.08 -4.29
N HIS A 85 8.50 -4.00 -5.26
CA HIS A 85 7.45 -4.23 -6.24
C HIS A 85 6.14 -4.67 -5.58
N ASP A 86 6.17 -5.51 -4.55
CA ASP A 86 4.96 -5.94 -3.83
C ASP A 86 4.24 -4.78 -3.16
N ILE A 87 5.01 -3.84 -2.59
CA ILE A 87 4.46 -2.63 -1.98
C ILE A 87 3.79 -1.77 -3.06
N LYS A 88 4.47 -1.52 -4.18
CA LYS A 88 3.94 -0.69 -5.27
C LYS A 88 2.69 -1.29 -5.90
N THR A 89 2.65 -2.60 -6.09
CA THR A 89 1.49 -3.30 -6.67
C THR A 89 0.25 -3.18 -5.80
N ILE A 90 0.40 -3.24 -4.48
CA ILE A 90 -0.72 -3.24 -3.53
C ILE A 90 -1.10 -1.84 -3.05
N ALA A 91 -0.21 -0.85 -3.22
CA ALA A 91 -0.42 0.50 -2.73
C ALA A 91 -1.69 1.19 -3.22
N PRO A 92 -2.08 1.13 -4.52
CA PRO A 92 -3.34 1.70 -4.97
C PRO A 92 -4.54 1.13 -4.20
N ASP A 93 -4.62 -0.18 -4.01
CA ASP A 93 -5.73 -0.84 -3.33
C ASP A 93 -5.85 -0.44 -1.86
N VAL A 94 -4.71 -0.21 -1.19
CA VAL A 94 -4.71 0.19 0.22
C VAL A 94 -4.94 1.69 0.39
N LEU A 95 -4.40 2.54 -0.48
CA LEU A 95 -4.33 3.99 -0.29
C LEU A 95 -5.47 4.77 -0.93
N ARG A 96 -6.06 4.30 -2.03
CA ARG A 96 -7.08 5.05 -2.80
C ARG A 96 -8.28 5.55 -1.97
N HIS A 97 -8.66 4.79 -0.93
CA HIS A 97 -9.78 5.12 -0.03
C HIS A 97 -9.31 5.68 1.32
N ARG A 98 -8.03 6.04 1.43
CA ARG A 98 -7.40 6.54 2.66
C ARG A 98 -6.77 7.92 2.48
N VAL A 99 -6.82 8.46 1.27
CA VAL A 99 -6.41 9.83 0.95
C VAL A 99 -7.69 10.60 0.62
N THR A 100 -7.99 11.61 1.42
CA THR A 100 -9.11 12.53 1.15
C THR A 100 -8.62 13.65 0.26
N LEU A 101 -9.31 13.84 -0.86
CA LEU A 101 -9.04 14.90 -1.82
C LEU A 101 -9.53 16.23 -1.29
N SER A 102 -8.80 17.30 -1.57
CA SER A 102 -9.30 18.65 -1.35
C SER A 102 -10.32 19.06 -2.42
N TYR A 103 -11.11 20.09 -2.12
CA TYR A 103 -12.01 20.69 -3.11
C TYR A 103 -11.29 21.14 -4.39
N GLU A 104 -10.05 21.64 -4.25
CA GLU A 104 -9.23 22.03 -5.39
C GLU A 104 -8.87 20.82 -6.27
N ALA A 105 -8.52 19.68 -5.66
CA ALA A 105 -8.24 18.45 -6.40
C ALA A 105 -9.47 17.97 -7.18
N GLU A 106 -10.66 17.99 -6.55
CA GLU A 106 -11.91 17.64 -7.23
C GLU A 106 -12.22 18.60 -8.38
N ALA A 107 -12.04 19.90 -8.18
CA ALA A 107 -12.24 20.91 -9.23
C ALA A 107 -11.29 20.73 -10.42
N GLN A 108 -10.08 20.23 -10.19
CA GLN A 108 -9.10 19.88 -11.22
C GLN A 108 -9.35 18.50 -11.86
N GLY A 109 -10.37 17.76 -11.41
CA GLY A 109 -10.66 16.40 -11.89
C GLY A 109 -9.61 15.37 -11.49
N LYS A 110 -8.85 15.62 -10.41
CA LYS A 110 -7.86 14.69 -9.88
C LYS A 110 -8.54 13.59 -9.08
N THR A 111 -7.96 12.39 -9.14
CA THR A 111 -8.41 11.23 -8.39
C THR A 111 -7.40 10.85 -7.31
N ALA A 112 -7.83 10.07 -6.31
CA ALA A 112 -6.91 9.53 -5.31
C ALA A 112 -5.85 8.62 -5.96
N ASP A 113 -6.19 7.91 -7.04
CA ASP A 113 -5.25 7.07 -7.78
C ASP A 113 -4.15 7.91 -8.46
N ASP A 114 -4.47 9.12 -8.95
CA ASP A 114 -3.47 10.04 -9.52
C ASP A 114 -2.46 10.49 -8.45
N ILE A 115 -2.95 10.84 -7.25
CA ILE A 115 -2.11 11.27 -6.13
C ILE A 115 -1.22 10.11 -5.66
N VAL A 116 -1.80 8.92 -5.48
CA VAL A 116 -1.05 7.73 -5.06
C VAL A 116 0.02 7.39 -6.09
N SER A 117 -0.29 7.46 -7.38
CA SER A 117 0.68 7.20 -8.46
C SER A 117 1.86 8.18 -8.40
N ALA A 118 1.59 9.48 -8.27
CA ALA A 118 2.62 10.51 -8.16
C ALA A 118 3.55 10.28 -6.94
N ILE A 119 2.98 9.84 -5.81
CA ILE A 119 3.74 9.47 -4.62
C ILE A 119 4.65 8.26 -4.90
N LEU A 120 4.12 7.19 -5.50
CA LEU A 120 4.87 5.96 -5.76
C LEU A 120 5.99 6.13 -6.80
N GLU A 121 5.85 7.10 -7.71
CA GLU A 121 6.87 7.49 -8.69
C GLU A 121 8.01 8.30 -8.05
N THR A 122 7.70 9.10 -7.04
CA THR A 122 8.65 10.05 -6.44
C THR A 122 9.40 9.47 -5.25
N VAL A 123 8.73 8.69 -4.40
CA VAL A 123 9.37 8.11 -3.21
C VAL A 123 10.40 7.06 -3.66
N PRO A 124 11.69 7.23 -3.32
CA PRO A 124 12.76 6.38 -3.81
C PRO A 124 12.64 4.96 -3.25
N VAL A 125 12.92 3.98 -4.11
CA VAL A 125 12.98 2.58 -3.73
C VAL A 125 14.35 2.30 -3.06
N PRO A 126 14.39 1.57 -1.93
CA PRO A 126 15.63 1.27 -1.21
C PRO A 126 16.52 0.19 -1.86
#